data_AF-A0A1D1Z516-F1
#
_entry.id   AF-A0A1D1Z516-F1
#
_cell.length_a   1.000
_cell.length_b   1.000
_cell.length_c   1.000
_cell.angle_alpha   90.00
_cell.angle_beta   90.00
_cell.angle_gamma   90.00
#
_symmetry.space_group_name_H-M   'P 1'
#
loop_
_entity.id
_entity.type
_entity.pdbx_description
1 polymer ?
#
loop_
_entity_poly.entity_id
_entity_poly.type
_entity_poly.pdbx_seq_one_letter_code
_entity_poly.pdbx_strand_id
1 'polypeptide(L)'
;FRLFFQTLLSSLPETRHRTLGGRSAGRREREAMDATKAAELKLFVELCKSNPAVLHDPSLGFLKDYLQSLGAQIPPEKKSGHHMMDEGDGITDEDDHFDDEIIESDIELDEVIIEPDNDPPQQMGDPSVEVSEESRDAAQASKSKAMDALSEGKFEEAIQHLTDAIMSNPSSAILYASRASIFLKINKPNAAIRDAEAALQINSDSAKGYKSRGMAWAMLGHWEEAAKDLHLASKLDYDEEIETALKKVEPNAHKIEGHRRKYERLQKEREMKKAEHERQPRRAEAEAAYESEKGNERSFKEEASDPDSLAALQEGNVISIHSSSELERKFKAASNLSRLVILYFTATWCGPCRFMAPLFTSLAGKYLKVVFLKVDIDELSDVARQWSVSSVPTFFFLRNGKEIDKVVGADKNGLEKKLASHAGKS
;
A
#
# COMPACT_ATOMS: atom_id res chain seq x y z
N PHE A 1 -29.20 -14.17 14.51
CA PHE A 1 -28.41 -12.92 14.33
C PHE A 1 -29.07 -11.84 13.46
N ARG A 2 -29.88 -12.16 12.44
CA ARG A 2 -30.51 -11.13 11.57
C ARG A 2 -31.62 -10.27 12.22
N LEU A 3 -32.27 -10.72 13.29
CA LEU A 3 -33.31 -9.95 13.99
C LEU A 3 -32.80 -9.03 15.11
N PHE A 4 -31.51 -9.10 15.49
CA PHE A 4 -30.98 -8.24 16.56
C PHE A 4 -30.49 -6.88 16.03
N PHE A 5 -30.12 -6.82 14.75
CA PHE A 5 -29.60 -5.59 14.11
C PHE A 5 -30.67 -4.69 13.50
N GLN A 6 -31.90 -5.16 13.31
CA GLN A 6 -32.98 -4.35 12.71
C GLN A 6 -33.64 -3.39 13.73
N THR A 7 -33.50 -3.68 15.02
CA THR A 7 -34.03 -2.85 16.12
C THR A 7 -33.10 -1.70 16.50
N LEU A 8 -31.80 -1.77 16.15
CA LEU A 8 -30.81 -0.74 16.47
C LEU A 8 -30.77 0.40 15.43
N LEU A 9 -31.26 0.16 14.21
CA LEU A 9 -31.27 1.16 13.12
C LEU A 9 -32.61 1.89 12.96
N SER A 10 -33.66 1.50 13.68
CA SER A 10 -35.01 2.10 13.60
C SER A 10 -35.33 3.09 14.74
N SER A 11 -34.39 3.37 15.64
CA SER A 11 -34.58 4.29 16.78
C SER A 11 -33.73 5.57 16.70
N LEU A 12 -33.32 6.00 15.50
CA LEU A 12 -32.73 7.33 15.31
C LEU A 12 -33.87 8.35 15.12
N PRO A 13 -34.06 9.32 16.03
CA PRO A 13 -35.04 10.37 15.82
C PRO A 13 -34.54 11.33 14.73
N GLU A 14 -35.33 11.52 13.68
CA GLU A 14 -35.15 12.61 12.70
C GLU A 14 -35.15 13.96 13.44
N THR A 15 -33.98 14.61 13.49
CA THR A 15 -33.87 15.98 14.00
C THR A 15 -34.43 16.96 12.97
N ARG A 16 -35.70 17.33 13.14
CA ARG A 16 -36.26 18.56 12.54
C ARG A 16 -35.65 19.77 13.24
N HIS A 17 -35.02 20.65 12.46
CA HIS A 17 -34.65 21.98 12.92
C HIS A 17 -35.89 22.78 13.32
N ARG A 18 -35.98 23.15 14.59
CA ARG A 18 -36.82 24.26 15.06
C ARG A 18 -36.00 25.09 16.05
N THR A 19 -35.69 26.31 15.64
CA THR A 19 -35.14 27.37 16.49
C THR A 19 -36.18 27.79 17.52
N LEU A 20 -35.72 28.00 18.77
CA LEU A 20 -36.03 29.14 19.66
C LEU A 20 -35.76 28.81 21.15
N GLY A 21 -34.83 29.58 21.75
CA GLY A 21 -34.93 30.19 23.08
C GLY A 21 -34.91 29.34 24.37
N GLY A 22 -33.92 29.60 25.24
CA GLY A 22 -34.15 29.76 26.69
C GLY A 22 -33.56 28.74 27.67
N ARG A 23 -32.53 29.18 28.41
CA ARG A 23 -32.10 28.87 29.81
C ARG A 23 -32.02 27.42 30.35
N SER A 24 -30.76 27.05 30.62
CA SER A 24 -30.19 26.28 31.75
C SER A 24 -31.00 25.15 32.43
N ALA A 25 -30.58 23.93 32.17
CA ALA A 25 -30.59 22.84 33.15
C ALA A 25 -29.38 21.92 32.85
N GLY A 26 -28.57 21.63 33.87
CA GLY A 26 -27.36 20.80 33.75
C GLY A 26 -27.71 19.42 33.20
N ARG A 27 -27.40 19.20 31.93
CA ARG A 27 -27.47 17.90 31.27
C ARG A 27 -26.07 17.30 31.42
N ARG A 28 -25.93 16.21 32.19
CA ARG A 28 -24.74 15.36 32.09
C ARG A 28 -24.63 14.95 30.63
N GLU A 29 -23.68 15.53 29.92
CA GLU A 29 -23.32 15.06 28.59
C GLU A 29 -22.94 13.60 28.74
N ARG A 30 -23.62 12.71 28.00
CA ARG A 30 -23.13 11.35 27.85
C ARG A 30 -21.83 11.51 27.09
N GLU A 31 -20.70 11.24 27.74
CA GLU A 31 -19.41 11.16 27.06
C GLU A 31 -19.54 10.11 25.96
N ALA A 32 -19.74 10.58 24.74
CA ALA A 32 -19.76 9.73 23.58
C ALA A 32 -18.33 9.21 23.40
N MET A 33 -18.19 7.90 23.20
CA MET A 33 -16.90 7.29 22.91
C MET A 33 -16.28 8.00 21.70
N ASP A 34 -15.06 8.50 21.88
CA ASP A 34 -14.30 9.15 20.81
C ASP A 34 -14.23 8.25 19.57
N ALA A 35 -14.34 8.86 18.39
CA ALA A 35 -14.41 8.12 17.13
C ALA A 35 -13.12 7.32 16.85
N THR A 36 -11.97 7.81 17.31
CA THR A 36 -10.67 7.15 17.17
C THR A 36 -10.60 5.94 18.10
N LYS A 37 -10.99 6.12 19.37
CA LYS A 37 -11.09 5.02 20.34
C LYS A 37 -12.06 3.93 19.88
N ALA A 38 -13.17 4.31 19.25
CA ALA A 38 -14.12 3.36 18.69
C ALA A 38 -13.55 2.60 17.47
N ALA A 39 -12.66 3.22 16.69
CA ALA A 39 -11.98 2.56 15.57
C ALA A 39 -10.90 1.57 16.06
N GLU A 40 -10.09 1.96 17.05
CA GLU A 40 -9.11 1.09 17.71
C GLU A 40 -9.78 -0.13 18.35
N LEU A 41 -10.90 0.09 19.06
CA LEU A 41 -11.68 -1.00 19.65
C LEU A 41 -12.22 -1.97 18.59
N LYS A 42 -12.61 -1.48 17.40
CA LYS A 42 -13.04 -2.37 16.30
C LYS A 42 -11.89 -3.24 15.80
N LEU A 43 -10.70 -2.67 15.62
CA LEU A 43 -9.53 -3.44 15.18
C LEU A 43 -9.17 -4.53 16.19
N PHE A 44 -9.20 -4.18 17.48
CA PHE A 44 -8.96 -5.14 18.55
C PHE A 44 -10.00 -6.27 18.60
N VAL A 45 -11.28 -5.94 18.36
CA VAL A 45 -12.36 -6.95 18.28
C VAL A 45 -12.14 -7.89 17.08
N GLU A 46 -11.71 -7.39 15.92
CA GLU A 46 -11.37 -8.24 14.78
C GLU A 46 -10.16 -9.15 15.08
N LEU A 47 -9.14 -8.63 15.78
CA LEU A 47 -8.00 -9.44 16.25
C LEU A 47 -8.44 -10.59 17.19
N CYS A 48 -9.36 -10.32 18.13
CA CYS A 48 -9.90 -11.35 19.01
C CYS A 48 -10.69 -12.43 18.25
N LYS A 49 -11.30 -12.08 17.10
CA LYS A 49 -12.02 -13.05 16.26
C LYS A 49 -11.07 -13.93 15.46
N SER A 50 -10.00 -13.36 14.92
CA SER A 50 -9.00 -14.12 14.16
C SER A 50 -8.11 -14.97 15.08
N ASN A 51 -7.78 -14.47 16.27
CA ASN A 51 -6.96 -15.16 17.25
C ASN A 51 -7.55 -15.04 18.68
N PRO A 52 -8.41 -15.99 19.09
CA PRO A 52 -8.97 -16.01 20.45
C PRO A 52 -7.93 -16.19 21.57
N ALA A 53 -6.71 -16.63 21.26
CA ALA A 53 -5.65 -16.82 22.26
C ALA A 53 -5.18 -15.50 22.88
N VAL A 54 -5.37 -14.36 22.19
CA VAL A 54 -5.05 -13.02 22.69
C VAL A 54 -5.79 -12.71 24.01
N LEU A 55 -6.98 -13.29 24.23
CA LEU A 55 -7.73 -13.14 25.48
C LEU A 55 -7.10 -13.88 26.68
N HIS A 56 -6.06 -14.68 26.45
CA HIS A 56 -5.29 -15.36 27.50
C HIS A 56 -4.04 -14.57 27.92
N ASP A 57 -3.72 -13.48 27.23
CA ASP A 57 -2.62 -12.60 27.61
C ASP A 57 -2.86 -12.00 29.01
N PRO A 58 -1.88 -12.05 29.94
CA PRO A 58 -2.03 -11.51 31.29
C PRO A 58 -2.43 -10.04 31.35
N SER A 59 -1.97 -9.21 30.41
CA SER A 59 -2.29 -7.77 30.35
C SER A 59 -3.77 -7.49 30.02
N LEU A 60 -4.45 -8.46 29.40
CA LEU A 60 -5.87 -8.40 29.02
C LEU A 60 -6.77 -9.17 29.99
N GLY A 61 -6.26 -9.58 31.16
CA GLY A 61 -7.02 -10.30 32.18
C GLY A 61 -8.32 -9.60 32.59
N PHE A 62 -8.29 -8.27 32.73
CA PHE A 62 -9.48 -7.47 33.06
C PHE A 62 -10.61 -7.61 32.02
N LEU A 63 -10.25 -7.73 30.74
CA LEU A 63 -11.20 -7.86 29.65
C LEU A 63 -11.76 -9.28 29.59
N LYS A 64 -10.90 -10.29 29.81
CA LYS A 64 -11.30 -11.69 29.93
C LYS A 64 -12.35 -11.87 31.04
N ASP A 65 -12.08 -11.31 32.21
CA ASP A 65 -12.97 -11.35 33.38
C ASP A 65 -14.30 -10.66 33.08
N TYR A 66 -14.26 -9.49 32.42
CA TYR A 66 -15.45 -8.78 31.99
C TYR A 66 -16.29 -9.59 31.01
N LEU A 67 -15.69 -10.21 29.99
CA LEU A 67 -16.40 -11.03 29.01
C LEU A 67 -17.03 -12.27 29.66
N GLN A 68 -16.32 -12.92 30.59
CA GLN A 68 -16.87 -14.04 31.36
C GLN A 68 -18.03 -13.60 32.26
N SER A 69 -17.97 -12.39 32.84
CA SER A 69 -19.09 -11.83 33.63
C SER A 69 -20.37 -11.63 32.79
N LEU A 70 -20.21 -11.41 31.47
CA LEU A 70 -21.31 -11.32 30.51
C LEU A 70 -21.78 -12.68 29.98
N GLY A 71 -21.19 -13.78 30.47
CA GLY A 71 -21.54 -15.15 30.07
C GLY A 71 -20.85 -15.63 28.79
N ALA A 72 -19.78 -14.97 28.33
CA ALA A 72 -19.02 -15.43 27.17
C ALA A 72 -18.21 -16.70 27.52
N GLN A 73 -18.22 -17.69 26.62
CA GLN A 73 -17.37 -18.87 26.71
C GLN A 73 -16.09 -18.63 25.91
N ILE A 74 -14.95 -18.53 26.60
CA ILE A 74 -13.64 -18.32 25.98
C ILE A 74 -12.98 -19.70 25.78
N PRO A 75 -12.51 -20.03 24.57
CA PRO A 75 -11.84 -21.31 24.30
C PRO A 75 -10.64 -21.55 25.25
N PRO A 76 -10.36 -22.80 25.65
CA PRO A 76 -9.19 -23.09 26.48
C PRO A 76 -7.88 -22.95 25.70
N GLU A 77 -6.82 -22.53 26.40
CA GLU A 77 -5.47 -22.35 25.85
C GLU A 77 -4.89 -23.70 25.40
N LYS A 78 -4.47 -23.80 24.13
CA LYS A 78 -3.77 -24.98 23.62
C LYS A 78 -2.34 -24.98 24.18
N LYS A 79 -2.04 -25.89 25.10
CA LYS A 79 -0.66 -26.12 25.56
C LYS A 79 0.19 -26.67 24.42
N SER A 80 1.04 -25.85 23.81
CA SER A 80 2.13 -26.32 22.95
C SER A 80 3.23 -26.91 23.84
N GLY A 81 3.34 -28.24 23.84
CA GLY A 81 4.42 -28.94 24.54
C GLY A 81 5.78 -28.62 23.93
N HIS A 82 6.72 -28.21 24.77
CA HIS A 82 8.16 -28.29 24.49
C HIS A 82 8.50 -29.74 24.12
N HIS A 83 8.97 -29.99 22.90
CA HIS A 83 9.66 -31.23 22.55
C HIS A 83 11.00 -30.89 21.91
N MET A 84 12.05 -31.38 22.56
CA MET A 84 13.43 -31.43 22.09
C MET A 84 13.47 -32.20 20.77
N MET A 85 14.25 -31.72 19.82
CA MET A 85 14.48 -32.38 18.54
C MET A 85 15.27 -33.69 18.75
N ASP A 86 14.70 -34.80 18.28
CA ASP A 86 15.42 -36.02 17.95
C ASP A 86 15.24 -36.27 16.44
N GLU A 87 16.33 -36.63 15.77
CA GLU A 87 16.41 -36.79 14.32
C GLU A 87 15.58 -37.99 13.85
N GLY A 88 14.75 -37.79 12.83
CA GLY A 88 13.99 -38.87 12.20
C GLY A 88 13.41 -38.44 10.86
N ASP A 89 14.09 -38.83 9.78
CA ASP A 89 13.64 -38.72 8.39
C ASP A 89 12.21 -39.24 8.20
N GLY A 90 11.38 -38.41 7.58
CA GLY A 90 10.00 -38.75 7.25
C GLY A 90 9.38 -37.68 6.36
N ILE A 91 9.68 -37.77 5.06
CA ILE A 91 9.04 -36.98 3.99
C ILE A 91 7.55 -37.35 3.97
N THR A 92 6.69 -36.42 4.38
CA THR A 92 5.27 -36.40 4.02
C THR A 92 4.80 -34.97 3.87
N ASP A 93 4.45 -34.63 2.63
CA ASP A 93 3.53 -33.59 2.15
C ASP A 93 3.51 -32.25 2.90
N GLU A 94 4.22 -31.29 2.29
CA GLU A 94 4.26 -29.87 2.63
C GLU A 94 2.86 -29.23 2.55
N ASP A 95 2.14 -29.24 3.65
CA ASP A 95 1.15 -28.21 3.94
C ASP A 95 1.92 -26.92 4.23
N ASP A 96 1.98 -26.07 3.21
CA ASP A 96 2.72 -24.80 3.17
C ASP A 96 2.02 -23.75 4.06
N HIS A 97 2.10 -23.95 5.38
CA HIS A 97 1.70 -22.97 6.38
C HIS A 97 2.73 -21.84 6.46
N PHE A 98 2.59 -20.83 5.60
CA PHE A 98 3.29 -19.53 5.64
C PHE A 98 2.95 -18.66 6.88
N ASP A 99 2.57 -19.28 8.00
CA ASP A 99 2.11 -18.65 9.24
C ASP A 99 3.07 -18.87 10.42
N ASP A 100 4.37 -18.90 10.13
CA ASP A 100 5.37 -18.56 11.14
C ASP A 100 5.27 -17.05 11.39
N GLU A 101 4.42 -16.68 12.35
CA GLU A 101 4.35 -15.34 12.92
C GLU A 101 5.76 -14.96 13.43
N ILE A 102 6.25 -13.77 13.06
CA ILE A 102 7.54 -13.30 13.55
C ILE A 102 7.35 -12.98 15.03
N ILE A 103 7.69 -13.93 15.91
CA ILE A 103 7.61 -13.74 17.35
C ILE A 103 8.69 -12.75 17.77
N GLU A 104 8.27 -11.58 18.27
CA GLU A 104 9.16 -10.55 18.79
C GLU A 104 9.71 -10.98 20.16
N SER A 105 10.99 -11.31 20.20
CA SER A 105 11.72 -11.57 21.44
C SER A 105 11.85 -10.29 22.26
N ASP A 106 11.54 -10.36 23.55
CA ASP A 106 11.75 -9.27 24.50
C ASP A 106 13.23 -8.84 24.54
N ILE A 107 13.49 -7.53 24.62
CA ILE A 107 14.84 -6.96 24.73
C ILE A 107 15.17 -6.78 26.21
N GLU A 108 16.25 -7.43 26.67
CA GLU A 108 16.76 -7.24 28.03
C GLU A 108 17.65 -5.98 28.11
N LEU A 109 17.19 -4.98 28.85
CA LEU A 109 17.86 -3.70 29.07
C LEU A 109 18.40 -3.64 30.50
N ASP A 110 19.63 -3.13 30.68
CA ASP A 110 20.39 -3.34 31.91
C ASP A 110 20.16 -2.26 32.98
N GLU A 111 19.33 -1.24 32.72
CA GLU A 111 19.15 -0.08 33.60
C GLU A 111 17.71 0.14 34.07
N VAL A 112 17.59 0.62 35.32
CA VAL A 112 16.31 0.97 35.95
C VAL A 112 15.81 2.29 35.37
N ILE A 113 14.63 2.24 34.76
CA ILE A 113 13.92 3.40 34.21
C ILE A 113 13.19 4.12 35.34
N ILE A 114 13.21 5.45 35.31
CA ILE A 114 12.47 6.33 36.21
C ILE A 114 11.08 6.57 35.62
N GLU A 115 10.06 6.48 36.47
CA GLU A 115 8.69 6.77 36.06
C GLU A 115 8.54 8.24 35.60
N PRO A 116 7.76 8.50 34.54
CA PRO A 116 7.52 9.86 34.07
C PRO A 116 6.83 10.72 35.16
N ASP A 117 7.33 11.94 35.39
CA ASP A 117 6.63 12.89 36.26
C ASP A 117 5.33 13.37 35.60
N ASN A 118 4.23 13.25 36.33
CA ASN A 118 2.88 13.61 35.89
C ASN A 118 2.39 14.93 36.51
N ASP A 119 3.32 15.80 36.91
CA ASP A 119 3.02 17.12 37.45
C ASP A 119 2.45 18.05 36.35
N PRO A 120 1.60 19.04 36.73
CA PRO A 120 1.19 20.09 35.79
C PRO A 120 2.40 20.78 35.16
N PRO A 121 2.32 21.19 33.87
CA PRO A 121 3.42 21.90 33.22
C PRO A 121 3.88 23.12 34.02
N GLN A 122 5.20 23.23 34.22
CA GLN A 122 5.79 24.34 34.97
C GLN A 122 5.63 25.67 34.23
N GLN A 123 5.79 26.79 34.95
CA GLN A 123 5.69 28.12 34.36
C GLN A 123 6.87 28.39 33.41
N MET A 124 6.56 28.83 32.18
CA MET A 124 7.53 28.99 31.10
C MET A 124 7.78 30.44 30.68
N GLY A 125 7.10 31.42 31.28
CA GLY A 125 7.13 32.81 30.80
C GLY A 125 6.39 33.00 29.47
N ASP A 126 6.26 34.25 29.03
CA ASP A 126 5.69 34.60 27.73
C ASP A 126 6.81 34.98 26.74
N PRO A 127 7.13 34.12 25.75
CA PRO A 127 8.21 34.37 24.79
C PRO A 127 8.04 35.64 23.94
N SER A 128 6.83 36.22 23.89
CA SER A 128 6.54 37.41 23.09
C SER A 128 6.84 38.73 23.81
N VAL A 129 7.14 38.69 25.11
CA VAL A 129 7.44 39.88 25.90
C VAL A 129 8.78 40.48 25.51
N GLU A 130 8.78 41.79 25.20
CA GLU A 130 10.01 42.54 24.99
C GLU A 130 10.78 42.68 26.31
N VAL A 131 11.98 42.11 26.35
CA VAL A 131 12.82 42.12 27.55
C VAL A 131 13.59 43.45 27.62
N SER A 132 13.25 44.30 28.59
CA SER A 132 13.97 45.55 28.90
C SER A 132 15.30 45.28 29.62
N GLU A 133 16.21 46.26 29.67
CA GLU A 133 17.45 46.14 30.47
C GLU A 133 17.15 45.86 31.94
N GLU A 134 16.19 46.55 32.54
CA GLU A 134 15.74 46.31 33.91
C GLU A 134 15.26 44.87 34.12
N SER A 135 14.52 44.32 33.14
CA SER A 135 14.04 42.93 33.20
C SER A 135 15.18 41.92 33.07
N ARG A 136 16.21 42.23 32.26
CA ARG A 136 17.44 41.41 32.17
C ARG A 136 18.20 41.42 33.50
N ASP A 137 18.34 42.57 34.13
CA ASP A 137 19.03 42.71 35.41
C ASP A 137 18.27 42.00 36.54
N ALA A 138 16.94 42.12 36.58
CA ALA A 138 16.08 41.39 37.51
C ALA A 138 16.19 39.86 37.31
N ALA A 139 16.22 39.39 36.05
CA ALA A 139 16.43 37.98 35.74
C ALA A 139 17.81 37.51 36.18
N GLN A 140 18.86 38.30 35.95
CA GLN A 140 20.22 37.96 36.37
C GLN A 140 20.36 37.91 37.89
N ALA A 141 19.73 38.84 38.62
CA ALA A 141 19.71 38.83 40.08
C ALA A 141 18.98 37.59 40.63
N SER A 142 17.84 37.22 40.03
CA SER A 142 17.09 36.02 40.42
C SER A 142 17.85 34.73 40.10
N LYS A 143 18.56 34.69 38.97
CA LYS A 143 19.47 33.59 38.61
C LYS A 143 20.60 33.43 39.64
N SER A 144 21.22 34.53 40.09
CA SER A 144 22.27 34.44 41.12
C SER A 144 21.74 33.83 42.41
N LYS A 145 20.56 34.27 42.89
CA LYS A 145 19.89 33.68 44.06
C LYS A 145 19.62 32.19 43.89
N ALA A 146 19.22 31.77 42.68
CA ALA A 146 19.02 30.36 42.40
C ALA A 146 20.32 29.55 42.48
N MET A 147 21.45 30.10 42.04
CA MET A 147 22.75 29.45 42.14
C MET A 147 23.21 29.34 43.59
N ASP A 148 22.95 30.36 44.40
CA ASP A 148 23.22 30.33 45.84
C ASP A 148 22.39 29.22 46.51
N ALA A 149 21.07 29.18 46.27
CA ALA A 149 20.19 28.13 46.77
C ALA A 149 20.60 26.72 46.29
N LEU A 150 21.06 26.59 45.04
CA LEU A 150 21.58 25.33 44.50
C LEU A 150 22.86 24.88 45.21
N SER A 151 23.75 25.82 45.55
CA SER A 151 24.98 25.51 46.31
C SER A 151 24.69 25.05 47.73
N GLU A 152 23.58 25.50 48.30
CA GLU A 152 23.05 25.06 49.60
C GLU A 152 22.22 23.76 49.51
N GLY A 153 22.01 23.21 48.31
CA GLY A 153 21.22 22.00 48.08
C GLY A 153 19.70 22.20 48.17
N LYS A 154 19.21 23.43 48.17
CA LYS A 154 17.77 23.77 48.25
C LYS A 154 17.16 23.81 46.85
N PHE A 155 16.84 22.65 46.31
CA PHE A 155 16.42 22.51 44.91
C PHE A 155 15.10 23.22 44.60
N GLU A 156 14.10 23.14 45.47
CA GLU A 156 12.80 23.79 45.27
C GLU A 156 12.91 25.32 45.26
N GLU A 157 13.70 25.89 46.18
CA GLU A 157 13.97 27.34 46.21
C GLU A 157 14.72 27.79 44.96
N ALA A 158 15.71 27.00 44.51
CA ALA A 158 16.44 27.28 43.28
C ALA A 158 15.54 27.24 42.02
N ILE A 159 14.60 26.27 41.96
CA ILE A 159 13.60 26.19 40.88
C ILE A 159 12.69 27.42 40.91
N GLN A 160 12.25 27.87 42.08
CA GLN A 160 11.41 29.06 42.18
C GLN A 160 12.15 30.30 41.70
N HIS A 161 13.39 30.51 42.16
CA HIS A 161 14.20 31.66 41.72
C HIS A 161 14.54 31.63 40.21
N LEU A 162 14.77 30.45 39.62
CA LEU A 162 14.90 30.34 38.16
C LEU A 162 13.59 30.59 37.43
N THR A 163 12.46 30.22 38.04
CA THR A 163 11.13 30.52 37.48
C THR A 163 10.90 32.02 37.46
N ASP A 164 11.18 32.73 38.56
CA ASP A 164 11.10 34.20 38.63
C ASP A 164 12.04 34.86 37.59
N ALA A 165 13.23 34.29 37.40
CA ALA A 165 14.16 34.75 36.38
C ALA A 165 13.62 34.57 34.96
N ILE A 166 12.98 33.42 34.67
CA ILE A 166 12.36 33.12 33.37
C ILE A 166 11.16 34.03 33.11
N MET A 167 10.34 34.29 34.12
CA MET A 167 9.21 35.22 34.01
C MET A 167 9.68 36.66 33.68
N SER A 168 10.88 37.03 34.12
CA SER A 168 11.50 38.33 33.83
C SER A 168 12.24 38.36 32.47
N ASN A 169 12.84 37.24 32.05
CA ASN A 169 13.54 37.12 30.78
C ASN A 169 13.29 35.75 30.12
N PRO A 170 12.15 35.59 29.43
CA PRO A 170 11.77 34.34 28.78
C PRO A 170 12.57 34.05 27.49
N SER A 171 13.40 34.99 27.03
CA SER A 171 14.27 34.79 25.85
C SER A 171 15.65 34.22 26.18
N SER A 172 15.89 33.78 27.42
CA SER A 172 17.22 33.31 27.86
C SER A 172 17.32 31.80 27.93
N ALA A 173 17.96 31.19 26.92
CA ALA A 173 18.19 29.75 26.85
C ALA A 173 18.91 29.19 28.09
N ILE A 174 19.81 29.98 28.69
CA ILE A 174 20.62 29.56 29.84
C ILE A 174 19.74 29.36 31.09
N LEU A 175 18.67 30.15 31.26
CA LEU A 175 17.79 30.03 32.42
C LEU A 175 17.03 28.71 32.38
N TYR A 176 16.43 28.37 31.24
CA TYR A 176 15.76 27.08 31.05
C TYR A 176 16.73 25.91 31.19
N ALA A 177 17.91 25.95 30.55
CA ALA A 177 18.90 24.88 30.68
C ALA A 177 19.39 24.70 32.14
N SER A 178 19.52 25.79 32.90
CA SER A 178 19.86 25.70 34.33
C SER A 178 18.75 25.03 35.13
N ARG A 179 17.48 25.40 34.88
CA ARG A 179 16.34 24.83 35.59
C ARG A 179 16.12 23.36 35.23
N ALA A 180 16.31 22.99 33.96
CA ALA A 180 16.33 21.60 33.49
C ALA A 180 17.34 20.74 34.25
N SER A 181 18.56 21.24 34.45
CA SER A 181 19.59 20.52 35.21
C SER A 181 19.22 20.26 36.67
N ILE A 182 18.41 21.15 37.27
CA ILE A 182 17.90 20.95 38.64
C ILE A 182 16.78 19.91 38.62
N PHE A 183 15.88 19.95 37.63
CA PHE A 183 14.83 18.94 37.46
C PHE A 183 15.39 17.52 37.31
N LEU A 184 16.52 17.36 36.61
CA LEU A 184 17.24 16.08 36.55
C LEU A 184 17.68 15.59 37.94
N LYS A 185 18.23 16.48 38.77
CA LYS A 185 18.70 16.13 40.13
C LYS A 185 17.57 15.70 41.06
N ILE A 186 16.35 16.18 40.84
CA ILE A 186 15.17 15.80 41.62
C ILE A 186 14.29 14.75 40.93
N ASN A 187 14.82 14.04 39.93
CA ASN A 187 14.14 12.97 39.19
C ASN A 187 12.82 13.39 38.53
N LYS A 188 12.76 14.58 37.92
CA LYS A 188 11.61 15.06 37.13
C LYS A 188 11.96 15.19 35.63
N PRO A 189 12.09 14.06 34.91
CA PRO A 189 12.56 14.05 33.54
C PRO A 189 11.65 14.80 32.53
N ASN A 190 10.33 14.71 32.62
CA ASN A 190 9.41 15.43 31.72
C ASN A 190 9.50 16.94 31.92
N ALA A 191 9.57 17.42 33.16
CA ALA A 191 9.83 18.83 33.44
C ALA A 191 11.17 19.29 32.86
N ALA A 192 12.23 18.48 33.02
CA ALA A 192 13.55 18.74 32.43
C ALA A 192 13.50 18.80 30.89
N ILE A 193 12.77 17.90 30.23
CA ILE A 193 12.61 17.88 28.75
C ILE A 193 11.97 19.19 28.28
N ARG A 194 10.86 19.63 28.90
CA ARG A 194 10.18 20.87 28.50
C ARG A 194 11.10 22.09 28.57
N ASP A 195 11.88 22.20 29.64
CA ASP A 195 12.86 23.28 29.79
C ASP A 195 14.02 23.16 28.79
N ALA A 196 14.54 21.95 28.58
CA ALA A 196 15.61 21.72 27.63
C ALA A 196 15.17 22.03 26.18
N GLU A 197 13.93 21.68 25.81
CA GLU A 197 13.34 22.04 24.52
C GLU A 197 13.17 23.55 24.37
N ALA A 198 12.66 24.24 25.40
CA ALA A 198 12.59 25.71 25.38
C ALA A 198 13.98 26.35 25.22
N ALA A 199 15.00 25.82 25.91
CA ALA A 199 16.38 26.28 25.75
C ALA A 199 16.89 26.09 24.30
N LEU A 200 16.57 24.95 23.67
CA LEU A 200 16.98 24.62 22.30
C LEU A 200 16.19 25.40 21.24
N GLN A 201 14.94 25.76 21.51
CA GLN A 201 14.16 26.65 20.65
C GLN A 201 14.76 28.06 20.61
N ILE A 202 15.28 28.54 21.74
CA ILE A 202 15.93 29.85 21.84
C ILE A 202 17.36 29.79 21.28
N ASN A 203 18.11 28.74 21.59
CA ASN A 203 19.47 28.52 21.12
C ASN A 203 19.68 27.06 20.69
N SER A 204 19.64 26.82 19.38
CA SER A 204 19.78 25.49 18.78
C SER A 204 21.13 24.82 19.03
N ASP A 205 22.15 25.59 19.38
CA ASP A 205 23.53 25.12 19.57
C ASP A 205 23.88 25.02 21.07
N SER A 206 22.87 25.00 21.94
CA SER A 206 23.05 24.89 23.39
C SER A 206 23.46 23.46 23.79
N ALA A 207 24.75 23.24 24.03
CA ALA A 207 25.27 21.97 24.56
C ALA A 207 24.58 21.53 25.85
N LYS A 208 24.31 22.48 26.78
CA LYS A 208 23.56 22.21 28.02
C LYS A 208 22.11 21.81 27.79
N GLY A 209 21.48 22.34 26.74
CA GLY A 209 20.13 21.95 26.33
C GLY A 209 20.09 20.49 25.90
N TYR A 210 20.97 20.09 24.97
CA TYR A 210 21.08 18.71 24.53
C TYR A 210 21.48 17.76 25.66
N LYS A 211 22.47 18.14 26.50
CA LYS A 211 22.86 17.35 27.68
C LYS A 211 21.65 17.09 28.59
N SER A 212 20.91 18.13 28.94
CA SER A 212 19.77 17.99 29.86
C SER A 212 18.65 17.13 29.27
N ARG A 213 18.34 17.32 27.98
CA ARG A 213 17.31 16.52 27.28
C ARG A 213 17.73 15.06 27.13
N GLY A 214 18.98 14.81 26.73
CA GLY A 214 19.52 13.45 26.58
C GLY A 214 19.57 12.68 27.91
N MET A 215 19.95 13.33 29.01
CA MET A 215 19.88 12.72 30.34
C MET A 215 18.44 12.43 30.77
N ALA A 216 17.49 13.33 30.49
CA ALA A 216 16.08 13.09 30.81
C ALA A 216 15.48 11.94 29.98
N TRP A 217 15.83 11.83 28.70
CA TRP A 217 15.45 10.70 27.86
C TRP A 217 16.01 9.37 28.40
N ALA A 218 17.27 9.37 28.85
CA ALA A 218 17.87 8.18 29.46
C ALA A 218 17.12 7.74 30.72
N MET A 219 16.73 8.69 31.57
CA MET A 219 15.92 8.41 32.76
C MET A 219 14.58 7.77 32.41
N LEU A 220 13.97 8.14 31.29
CA LEU A 220 12.70 7.58 30.80
C LEU A 220 12.87 6.29 29.97
N GLY A 221 14.09 5.81 29.75
CA GLY A 221 14.36 4.63 28.94
C GLY A 221 14.29 4.87 27.42
N HIS A 222 14.27 6.12 26.97
CA HIS A 222 14.38 6.50 25.57
C HIS A 222 15.86 6.52 25.13
N TRP A 223 16.47 5.32 25.07
CA TRP A 223 17.92 5.17 24.93
C TRP A 223 18.47 5.68 23.59
N GLU A 224 17.75 5.48 22.48
CA GLU A 224 18.20 5.94 21.17
C GLU A 224 18.20 7.48 21.07
N GLU A 225 17.16 8.14 21.58
CA GLU A 225 17.04 9.60 21.65
C GLU A 225 18.10 10.18 22.60
N ALA A 226 18.28 9.54 23.76
CA ALA A 226 19.30 9.92 24.73
C ALA A 226 20.71 9.88 24.14
N ALA A 227 21.08 8.80 23.44
CA ALA A 227 22.39 8.66 22.82
C ALA A 227 22.64 9.77 21.80
N LYS A 228 21.65 10.06 20.94
CA LYS A 228 21.74 11.12 19.92
C LYS A 228 21.98 12.48 20.54
N ASP A 229 21.19 12.86 21.53
CA ASP A 229 21.31 14.16 22.21
C ASP A 229 22.64 14.27 22.97
N LEU A 230 23.06 13.23 23.68
CA LEU A 230 24.32 13.23 24.43
C LEU A 230 25.55 13.30 23.50
N HIS A 231 25.54 12.60 22.36
CA HIS A 231 26.60 12.74 21.36
C HIS A 231 26.66 14.15 20.78
N LEU A 232 25.50 14.76 20.48
CA LEU A 232 25.45 16.12 19.97
C LEU A 232 25.94 17.13 21.03
N ALA A 233 25.55 16.95 22.29
CA ALA A 233 26.04 17.73 23.41
C ALA A 233 27.57 17.62 23.53
N SER A 234 28.12 16.41 23.55
CA SER A 234 29.57 16.17 23.63
C SER A 234 30.35 16.75 22.46
N LYS A 235 29.72 16.82 21.27
CA LYS A 235 30.34 17.41 20.07
C LYS A 235 30.40 18.94 20.16
N LEU A 236 29.40 19.56 20.79
CA LEU A 236 29.32 21.01 20.98
C LEU A 236 30.22 21.48 22.13
N ASP A 237 30.17 20.76 23.26
CA ASP A 237 30.98 21.05 24.43
C ASP A 237 31.30 19.74 25.17
N TYR A 238 32.60 19.47 25.36
CA TYR A 238 33.03 18.25 26.04
C TYR A 238 32.80 18.39 27.55
N ASP A 239 32.17 17.38 28.15
CA ASP A 239 31.84 17.34 29.56
C ASP A 239 31.90 15.88 30.04
N GLU A 240 32.67 15.60 31.10
CA GLU A 240 32.91 14.25 31.61
C GLU A 240 31.62 13.54 32.07
N GLU A 241 30.60 14.30 32.49
CA GLU A 241 29.30 13.75 32.86
C GLU A 241 28.56 13.22 31.63
N ILE A 242 28.71 13.86 30.47
CA ILE A 242 28.15 13.38 29.20
C ILE A 242 28.79 12.05 28.81
N GLU A 243 30.12 11.94 28.89
CA GLU A 243 30.82 10.68 28.58
C GLU A 243 30.39 9.55 29.53
N THR A 244 30.21 9.86 30.81
CA THR A 244 29.73 8.89 31.81
C THR A 244 28.30 8.46 31.51
N ALA A 245 27.42 9.37 31.08
CA ALA A 245 26.06 9.04 30.67
C ALA A 245 26.05 8.18 29.39
N LEU A 246 26.87 8.49 28.39
CA LEU A 246 26.97 7.71 27.15
C LEU A 246 27.35 6.25 27.40
N LYS A 247 28.29 5.97 28.33
CA LYS A 247 28.68 4.60 28.71
C LYS A 247 27.51 3.74 29.21
N LYS A 248 26.46 4.37 29.76
CA LYS A 248 25.23 3.70 30.23
C LYS A 248 24.17 3.59 29.14
N VAL A 249 24.04 4.63 28.32
CA VAL A 249 22.99 4.74 27.31
C VAL A 249 23.30 3.94 26.04
N GLU A 250 24.55 3.96 25.57
CA GLU A 250 24.95 3.34 24.31
C GLU A 250 24.67 1.83 24.22
N PRO A 251 24.95 1.00 25.25
CA PRO A 251 24.67 -0.43 25.18
C PRO A 251 23.18 -0.73 24.94
N ASN A 252 22.29 -0.02 25.65
CA ASN A 252 20.85 -0.18 25.50
C ASN A 252 20.36 0.32 24.13
N ALA A 253 20.88 1.47 23.68
CA ALA A 253 20.57 2.00 22.34
C ALA A 253 20.98 1.03 21.23
N HIS A 254 22.18 0.44 21.32
CA HIS A 254 22.66 -0.56 20.35
C HIS A 254 21.84 -1.86 20.37
N LYS A 255 21.40 -2.33 21.55
CA LYS A 255 20.52 -3.51 21.67
C LYS A 255 19.20 -3.25 20.94
N ILE A 256 18.58 -2.09 21.17
CA ILE A 256 17.32 -1.69 20.53
C ILE A 256 17.49 -1.58 19.01
N GLU A 257 18.53 -0.88 18.55
CA GLU A 257 18.79 -0.73 17.13
C GLU A 257 19.08 -2.07 16.45
N GLY A 258 19.90 -2.91 17.09
CA GLY A 258 20.25 -4.24 16.59
C GLY A 258 19.03 -5.16 16.47
N HIS A 259 18.13 -5.12 17.45
CA HIS A 259 16.86 -5.82 17.43
C HIS A 259 15.98 -5.31 16.28
N ARG A 260 15.71 -4.01 16.18
CA ARG A 260 14.94 -3.43 15.05
C ARG A 260 15.47 -3.85 13.68
N ARG A 261 16.79 -3.76 13.47
CA ARG A 261 17.45 -4.21 12.22
C ARG A 261 17.30 -5.71 11.96
N LYS A 262 17.24 -6.54 13.00
CA LYS A 262 16.95 -7.98 12.87
C LYS A 262 15.50 -8.19 12.39
N TYR A 263 14.51 -7.53 13.00
CA TYR A 263 13.10 -7.67 12.61
C TYR A 263 12.83 -7.13 11.21
N GLU A 264 13.40 -6.00 10.84
CA GLU A 264 13.28 -5.47 9.48
C GLU A 264 13.84 -6.45 8.43
N ARG A 265 14.95 -7.16 8.74
CA ARG A 265 15.50 -8.19 7.86
C ARG A 265 14.56 -9.39 7.74
N LEU A 266 14.05 -9.89 8.86
CA LEU A 266 13.12 -11.02 8.88
C LEU A 266 11.82 -10.69 8.11
N GLN A 267 11.29 -9.49 8.29
CA GLN A 267 10.11 -9.02 7.56
C GLN A 267 10.37 -8.94 6.05
N LYS A 268 11.49 -8.34 5.64
CA LYS A 268 11.88 -8.28 4.22
C LYS A 268 12.06 -9.67 3.62
N GLU A 269 12.69 -10.60 4.36
CA GLU A 269 12.84 -11.98 3.91
C GLU A 269 11.48 -12.67 3.73
N ARG A 270 10.56 -12.52 4.68
CA ARG A 270 9.19 -13.06 4.56
C ARG A 270 8.44 -12.47 3.36
N GLU A 271 8.53 -11.16 3.15
CA GLU A 271 7.93 -10.48 2.00
C GLU A 271 8.53 -10.97 0.67
N MET A 272 9.85 -11.18 0.62
CA MET A 272 10.51 -11.74 -0.56
C MET A 272 10.08 -13.18 -0.84
N LYS A 273 10.02 -14.04 0.19
CA LYS A 273 9.54 -15.44 0.05
C LYS A 273 8.08 -15.48 -0.41
N LYS A 274 7.21 -14.67 0.18
CA LYS A 274 5.81 -14.56 -0.23
C LYS A 274 5.69 -14.08 -1.68
N ALA A 275 6.44 -13.05 -2.07
CA ALA A 275 6.45 -12.55 -3.44
C ALA A 275 7.00 -13.57 -4.44
N GLU A 276 7.99 -14.38 -4.05
CA GLU A 276 8.51 -15.47 -4.87
C GLU A 276 7.49 -16.59 -5.05
N HIS A 277 6.87 -17.04 -3.95
CA HIS A 277 5.79 -18.03 -3.98
C HIS A 277 4.61 -17.57 -4.85
N GLU A 278 4.22 -16.29 -4.80
CA GLU A 278 3.19 -15.73 -5.70
C GLU A 278 3.63 -15.61 -7.17
N ARG A 279 4.94 -15.48 -7.43
CA ARG A 279 5.50 -15.37 -8.79
C ARG A 279 5.64 -16.72 -9.47
N GLN A 280 5.93 -17.79 -8.73
CA GLN A 280 6.09 -19.14 -9.27
C GLN A 280 4.89 -19.65 -10.08
N PRO A 281 3.63 -19.63 -9.59
CA PRO A 281 2.48 -20.10 -10.37
C PRO A 281 2.22 -19.21 -11.59
N ARG A 282 2.44 -17.89 -11.48
CA ARG A 282 2.31 -16.97 -12.63
C ARG A 282 3.34 -17.25 -13.72
N ARG A 283 4.57 -17.61 -13.34
CA ARG A 283 5.61 -18.04 -14.29
C ARG A 283 5.25 -19.37 -14.94
N ALA A 284 4.82 -20.35 -14.14
CA ALA A 284 4.38 -21.65 -14.65
C ALA A 284 3.18 -21.53 -15.59
N GLU A 285 2.19 -20.69 -15.26
CA GLU A 285 1.03 -20.42 -16.11
C GLU A 285 1.43 -19.73 -17.43
N ALA A 286 2.33 -18.75 -17.37
CA ALA A 286 2.83 -18.07 -18.57
C ALA A 286 3.66 -19.02 -19.46
N GLU A 287 4.49 -19.88 -18.88
CA GLU A 287 5.25 -20.91 -19.60
C GLU A 287 4.31 -21.94 -20.23
N ALA A 288 3.32 -22.45 -19.50
CA ALA A 288 2.32 -23.38 -20.03
C ALA A 288 1.49 -22.76 -21.17
N ALA A 289 1.09 -21.50 -21.04
CA ALA A 289 0.40 -20.76 -22.11
C ALA A 289 1.27 -20.67 -23.38
N TYR A 290 2.55 -20.31 -23.23
CA TYR A 290 3.50 -20.25 -24.34
C TYR A 290 3.72 -21.61 -25.01
N GLU A 291 3.87 -22.69 -24.23
CA GLU A 291 4.00 -24.04 -24.78
C GLU A 291 2.74 -24.50 -25.52
N SER A 292 1.55 -24.16 -25.01
CA SER A 292 0.28 -24.48 -25.67
C SER A 292 0.12 -23.76 -27.01
N GLU A 293 0.51 -22.49 -27.11
CA GLU A 293 0.51 -21.73 -28.37
C GLU A 293 1.48 -22.36 -29.38
N LYS A 294 2.68 -22.74 -28.94
CA LYS A 294 3.68 -23.41 -29.79
C LYS A 294 3.22 -24.80 -30.25
N GLY A 295 2.53 -25.55 -29.40
CA GLY A 295 1.91 -26.83 -29.73
C GLY A 295 0.78 -26.68 -30.76
N ASN A 296 -0.05 -25.66 -30.60
CA ASN A 296 -1.08 -25.29 -31.58
C ASN A 296 -0.45 -24.87 -32.91
N GLU A 297 0.59 -24.04 -32.92
CA GLU A 297 1.29 -23.67 -34.16
C GLU A 297 1.91 -24.86 -34.90
N ARG A 298 2.45 -25.86 -34.17
CA ARG A 298 2.97 -27.10 -34.76
C ARG A 298 1.86 -27.99 -35.33
N SER A 299 0.78 -28.17 -34.58
CA SER A 299 -0.39 -28.94 -35.05
C SER A 299 -1.06 -28.27 -36.27
N PHE A 300 -1.15 -26.94 -36.28
CA PHE A 300 -1.60 -26.17 -37.45
C PHE A 300 -0.68 -26.32 -38.67
N LYS A 301 0.64 -26.51 -38.46
CA LYS A 301 1.60 -26.75 -39.55
C LYS A 301 1.54 -28.17 -40.11
N GLU A 302 1.28 -29.18 -39.28
CA GLU A 302 1.07 -30.57 -39.73
C GLU A 302 -0.26 -30.76 -40.46
N GLU A 303 -1.35 -30.10 -40.02
CA GLU A 303 -2.62 -30.08 -40.76
C GLU A 303 -2.53 -29.26 -42.09
N ALA A 304 -1.57 -28.34 -42.20
CA ALA A 304 -1.39 -27.51 -43.41
C ALA A 304 -0.59 -28.21 -44.52
N SER A 305 -0.03 -29.40 -44.27
CA SER A 305 0.68 -30.22 -45.26
C SER A 305 -0.21 -31.24 -45.98
N ASP A 306 -1.51 -30.96 -46.11
CA ASP A 306 -2.45 -31.76 -46.92
C ASP A 306 -2.48 -31.25 -48.39
N PRO A 307 -2.11 -32.08 -49.38
CA PRO A 307 -2.16 -31.74 -50.82
C PRO A 307 -3.54 -31.28 -51.32
N ASP A 308 -4.62 -31.54 -50.58
CA ASP A 308 -6.01 -31.20 -50.94
C ASP A 308 -6.35 -29.69 -50.81
N SER A 309 -5.52 -28.92 -50.08
CA SER A 309 -5.74 -27.50 -49.80
C SER A 309 -5.67 -26.59 -51.04
N LEU A 310 -4.88 -26.96 -52.05
CA LEU A 310 -4.75 -26.21 -53.31
C LEU A 310 -5.95 -26.41 -54.24
N ALA A 311 -6.49 -27.63 -54.30
CA ALA A 311 -7.69 -27.95 -55.09
C ALA A 311 -8.92 -27.22 -54.54
N ALA A 312 -8.98 -27.01 -53.22
CA ALA A 312 -10.07 -26.34 -52.54
C ALA A 312 -10.22 -24.83 -52.92
N LEU A 313 -9.18 -24.16 -53.42
CA LEU A 313 -9.22 -22.70 -53.66
C LEU A 313 -9.46 -22.28 -55.12
N GLN A 314 -9.72 -23.24 -56.02
CA GLN A 314 -10.16 -23.04 -57.40
C GLN A 314 -9.56 -21.78 -58.08
N GLU A 315 -8.25 -21.82 -58.33
CA GLU A 315 -7.49 -20.70 -58.89
C GLU A 315 -8.14 -20.12 -60.16
N GLY A 316 -8.19 -18.79 -60.26
CA GLY A 316 -8.78 -18.11 -61.41
C GLY A 316 -10.30 -17.96 -61.36
N ASN A 317 -10.99 -18.57 -60.39
CA ASN A 317 -12.45 -18.54 -60.28
C ASN A 317 -12.94 -17.78 -59.04
N VAL A 318 -14.20 -17.33 -59.11
CA VAL A 318 -14.92 -16.77 -57.96
C VAL A 318 -15.70 -17.88 -57.27
N ILE A 319 -15.40 -18.11 -56.01
CA ILE A 319 -16.05 -19.15 -55.19
C ILE A 319 -17.29 -18.55 -54.52
N SER A 320 -18.45 -19.16 -54.76
CA SER A 320 -19.69 -18.82 -54.05
C SER A 320 -19.72 -19.51 -52.69
N ILE A 321 -19.97 -18.77 -51.63
CA ILE A 321 -20.02 -19.28 -50.27
C ILE A 321 -21.48 -19.38 -49.83
N HIS A 322 -21.88 -20.58 -49.40
CA HIS A 322 -23.28 -20.89 -49.04
C HIS A 322 -23.44 -21.31 -47.56
N SER A 323 -22.37 -21.30 -46.76
CA SER A 323 -22.43 -21.53 -45.30
C SER A 323 -21.24 -20.89 -44.56
N SER A 324 -21.41 -20.57 -43.27
CA SER A 324 -20.33 -20.06 -42.41
C SER A 324 -19.16 -21.04 -42.31
N SER A 325 -19.45 -22.35 -42.20
CA SER A 325 -18.40 -23.37 -42.13
C SER A 325 -17.57 -23.43 -43.41
N GLU A 326 -18.19 -23.21 -44.58
CA GLU A 326 -17.47 -23.14 -45.85
C GLU A 326 -16.56 -21.91 -45.91
N LEU A 327 -17.04 -20.75 -45.47
CA LEU A 327 -16.25 -19.53 -45.38
C LEU A 327 -14.99 -19.73 -44.53
N GLU A 328 -15.16 -20.30 -43.34
CA GLU A 328 -14.06 -20.59 -42.40
C GLU A 328 -13.03 -21.55 -43.01
N ARG A 329 -13.49 -22.62 -43.68
CA ARG A 329 -12.59 -23.55 -44.38
C ARG A 329 -11.77 -22.84 -45.46
N LYS A 330 -12.38 -21.97 -46.27
CA LYS A 330 -11.65 -21.20 -47.31
C LYS A 330 -10.65 -20.22 -46.70
N PHE A 331 -11.00 -19.56 -45.59
CA PHE A 331 -10.08 -18.68 -44.88
C PHE A 331 -8.90 -19.43 -44.26
N LYS A 332 -9.14 -20.60 -43.65
CA LYS A 332 -8.08 -21.46 -43.12
C LYS A 332 -7.13 -21.90 -44.24
N ALA A 333 -7.66 -22.43 -45.34
CA ALA A 333 -6.87 -22.85 -46.50
C ALA A 333 -6.06 -21.68 -47.11
N ALA A 334 -6.67 -20.50 -47.24
CA ALA A 334 -5.97 -19.32 -47.76
C ALA A 334 -4.85 -18.83 -46.82
N SER A 335 -5.09 -18.86 -45.50
CA SER A 335 -4.10 -18.47 -44.48
C SER A 335 -2.91 -19.42 -44.46
N ASN A 336 -3.16 -20.73 -44.57
CA ASN A 336 -2.10 -21.75 -44.66
C ASN A 336 -1.17 -21.51 -45.85
N LEU A 337 -1.73 -21.09 -46.98
CA LEU A 337 -0.97 -20.78 -48.20
C LEU A 337 -0.48 -19.31 -48.27
N SER A 338 -0.67 -18.52 -47.20
CA SER A 338 -0.36 -17.09 -47.14
C SER A 338 -0.96 -16.28 -48.31
N ARG A 339 -2.13 -16.69 -48.81
CA ARG A 339 -2.81 -16.05 -49.94
C ARG A 339 -3.68 -14.88 -49.47
N LEU A 340 -3.70 -13.82 -50.27
CA LEU A 340 -4.67 -12.74 -50.11
C LEU A 340 -6.08 -13.28 -50.43
N VAL A 341 -7.06 -12.94 -49.61
CA VAL A 341 -8.47 -13.23 -49.86
C VAL A 341 -9.22 -11.93 -50.13
N ILE A 342 -10.12 -11.94 -51.11
CA ILE A 342 -11.11 -10.88 -51.30
C ILE A 342 -12.49 -11.47 -51.06
N LEU A 343 -13.19 -10.95 -50.05
CA LEU A 343 -14.55 -11.31 -49.72
C LEU A 343 -15.53 -10.26 -50.26
N TYR A 344 -16.33 -10.65 -51.25
CA TYR A 344 -17.31 -9.81 -51.92
C TYR A 344 -18.73 -10.09 -51.42
N PHE A 345 -19.30 -9.15 -50.68
CA PHE A 345 -20.72 -9.17 -50.32
C PHE A 345 -21.57 -8.52 -51.42
N THR A 346 -22.57 -9.26 -51.90
CA THR A 346 -23.45 -8.90 -53.03
C THR A 346 -24.91 -9.20 -52.70
N ALA A 347 -25.83 -8.72 -53.54
CA ALA A 347 -27.21 -9.18 -53.58
C ALA A 347 -27.69 -9.27 -55.03
N THR A 348 -28.59 -10.20 -55.33
CA THR A 348 -29.16 -10.37 -56.68
C THR A 348 -29.94 -9.13 -57.16
N TRP A 349 -30.70 -8.50 -56.26
CA TRP A 349 -31.50 -7.31 -56.55
C TRP A 349 -30.67 -6.03 -56.70
N CYS A 350 -29.42 -6.02 -56.27
CA CYS A 350 -28.53 -4.85 -56.28
C CYS A 350 -27.99 -4.53 -57.69
N GLY A 351 -28.41 -3.39 -58.25
CA GLY A 351 -27.94 -2.89 -59.56
C GLY A 351 -26.42 -2.66 -59.65
N PRO A 352 -25.81 -1.91 -58.72
CA PRO A 352 -24.35 -1.72 -58.69
C PRO A 352 -23.55 -3.03 -58.55
N CYS A 353 -24.11 -4.03 -57.87
CA CYS A 353 -23.50 -5.36 -57.72
C CYS A 353 -23.45 -6.11 -59.06
N ARG A 354 -24.51 -6.01 -59.88
CA ARG A 354 -24.52 -6.57 -61.25
C ARG A 354 -23.45 -5.94 -62.14
N PHE A 355 -23.14 -4.66 -61.93
CA PHE A 355 -22.05 -3.98 -62.64
C PHE A 355 -20.66 -4.45 -62.19
N MET A 356 -20.48 -4.69 -60.89
CA MET A 356 -19.18 -5.12 -60.34
C MET A 356 -18.90 -6.61 -60.50
N ALA A 357 -19.92 -7.47 -60.62
CA ALA A 357 -19.78 -8.91 -60.77
C ALA A 357 -18.85 -9.35 -61.94
N PRO A 358 -19.01 -8.87 -63.19
CA PRO A 358 -18.12 -9.26 -64.29
C PRO A 358 -16.67 -8.78 -64.08
N LEU A 359 -16.49 -7.62 -63.44
CA LEU A 359 -15.17 -7.12 -63.07
C LEU A 359 -14.53 -8.05 -62.03
N PHE A 360 -15.26 -8.43 -60.99
CA PHE A 360 -14.76 -9.32 -59.94
C PHE A 360 -14.33 -10.68 -60.50
N THR A 361 -15.13 -11.25 -61.42
CA THR A 361 -14.76 -12.47 -62.16
C THR A 361 -13.53 -12.28 -63.04
N SER A 362 -13.40 -11.15 -63.74
CA SER A 362 -12.22 -10.85 -64.55
C SER A 362 -10.95 -10.72 -63.69
N LEU A 363 -11.06 -10.11 -62.51
CA LEU A 363 -9.96 -10.00 -61.55
C LEU A 363 -9.55 -11.35 -60.99
N ALA A 364 -10.50 -12.26 -60.73
CA ALA A 364 -10.20 -13.62 -60.31
C ALA A 364 -9.32 -14.35 -61.33
N GLY A 365 -9.66 -14.28 -62.62
CA GLY A 365 -8.86 -14.86 -63.69
C GLY A 365 -7.48 -14.21 -63.86
N LYS A 366 -7.32 -12.92 -63.50
CA LYS A 366 -6.06 -12.19 -63.60
C LYS A 366 -5.11 -12.46 -62.43
N TYR A 367 -5.64 -12.64 -61.21
CA TYR A 367 -4.84 -12.78 -59.99
C TYR A 367 -4.95 -14.19 -59.40
N LEU A 368 -4.31 -15.17 -60.05
CA LEU A 368 -4.43 -16.60 -59.68
C LEU A 368 -3.97 -16.94 -58.26
N LYS A 369 -3.09 -16.13 -57.66
CA LYS A 369 -2.60 -16.30 -56.29
C LYS A 369 -3.50 -15.64 -55.22
N VAL A 370 -4.58 -14.98 -55.64
CA VAL A 370 -5.56 -14.33 -54.77
C VAL A 370 -6.84 -15.16 -54.77
N VAL A 371 -7.43 -15.37 -53.60
CA VAL A 371 -8.66 -16.14 -53.44
C VAL A 371 -9.85 -15.19 -53.50
N PHE A 372 -10.78 -15.44 -54.42
CA PHE A 372 -11.97 -14.60 -54.62
C PHE A 372 -13.21 -15.32 -54.12
N LEU A 373 -13.82 -14.78 -53.06
CA LEU A 373 -15.01 -15.32 -52.43
C LEU A 373 -16.17 -14.36 -52.64
N LYS A 374 -17.36 -14.87 -52.97
CA LYS A 374 -18.60 -14.08 -52.99
C LYS A 374 -19.61 -14.63 -51.98
N VAL A 375 -20.30 -13.73 -51.31
CA VAL A 375 -21.36 -14.02 -50.33
C VAL A 375 -22.58 -13.20 -50.72
N ASP A 376 -23.70 -13.88 -50.94
CA ASP A 376 -24.99 -13.21 -51.07
C ASP A 376 -25.54 -12.88 -49.68
N ILE A 377 -25.87 -11.60 -49.44
CA ILE A 377 -26.33 -11.13 -48.12
C ILE A 377 -27.72 -11.66 -47.76
N ASP A 378 -28.54 -12.03 -48.75
CA ASP A 378 -29.86 -12.61 -48.52
C ASP A 378 -29.74 -14.08 -48.11
N GLU A 379 -28.74 -14.79 -48.66
CA GLU A 379 -28.47 -16.19 -48.36
C GLU A 379 -27.73 -16.38 -47.03
N LEU A 380 -26.76 -15.52 -46.72
CA LEU A 380 -25.93 -15.60 -45.50
C LEU A 380 -26.01 -14.30 -44.68
N SER A 381 -27.22 -13.95 -44.27
CA SER A 381 -27.50 -12.73 -43.49
C SER A 381 -26.75 -12.65 -42.15
N ASP A 382 -26.57 -13.78 -41.45
CA ASP A 382 -25.80 -13.83 -40.21
C ASP A 382 -24.32 -13.51 -40.43
N VAL A 383 -23.72 -14.02 -41.51
CA VAL A 383 -22.35 -13.70 -41.91
C VAL A 383 -22.26 -12.22 -42.27
N ALA A 384 -23.18 -11.69 -43.08
CA ALA A 384 -23.20 -10.28 -43.44
C ALA A 384 -23.28 -9.37 -42.21
N ARG A 385 -24.09 -9.75 -41.21
CA ARG A 385 -24.20 -9.03 -39.92
C ARG A 385 -22.89 -9.08 -39.12
N GLN A 386 -22.27 -10.26 -39.01
CA GLN A 386 -20.99 -10.44 -38.31
C GLN A 386 -19.89 -9.55 -38.92
N TRP A 387 -19.89 -9.43 -40.25
CA TRP A 387 -18.96 -8.59 -41.00
C TRP A 387 -19.37 -7.11 -41.06
N SER A 388 -20.42 -6.71 -40.34
CA SER A 388 -20.93 -5.34 -40.29
C SER A 388 -21.17 -4.74 -41.70
N VAL A 389 -21.75 -5.53 -42.60
CA VAL A 389 -22.06 -5.12 -43.96
C VAL A 389 -23.33 -4.28 -43.97
N SER A 390 -23.20 -2.98 -44.17
CA SER A 390 -24.33 -2.03 -44.22
C SER A 390 -24.77 -1.67 -45.64
N SER A 391 -23.97 -1.98 -46.66
CA SER A 391 -24.27 -1.70 -48.07
C SER A 391 -23.59 -2.70 -48.99
N VAL A 392 -24.21 -3.00 -50.13
CA VAL A 392 -23.63 -3.83 -51.19
C VAL A 392 -23.50 -3.03 -52.50
N PRO A 393 -22.46 -3.26 -53.31
CA PRO A 393 -21.39 -4.24 -53.12
C PRO A 393 -20.36 -3.78 -52.06
N THR A 394 -19.82 -4.71 -51.28
CA THR A 394 -18.70 -4.44 -50.35
C THR A 394 -17.62 -5.51 -50.51
N PHE A 395 -16.36 -5.09 -50.57
CA PHE A 395 -15.21 -5.95 -50.75
C PHE A 395 -14.25 -5.81 -49.57
N PHE A 396 -13.97 -6.89 -48.88
CA PHE A 396 -12.96 -6.94 -47.82
C PHE A 396 -11.70 -7.63 -48.32
N PHE A 397 -10.53 -7.09 -47.97
CA PHE A 397 -9.23 -7.66 -48.24
C PHE A 397 -8.70 -8.29 -46.97
N LEU A 398 -8.30 -9.56 -47.04
CA LEU A 398 -7.84 -10.31 -45.88
C LEU A 398 -6.51 -11.00 -46.14
N ARG A 399 -5.63 -10.98 -45.13
CA ARG A 399 -4.39 -11.76 -45.11
C ARG A 399 -4.23 -12.39 -43.74
N ASN A 400 -3.96 -13.69 -43.69
CA ASN A 400 -3.82 -14.47 -42.46
C ASN A 400 -5.00 -14.28 -41.49
N GLY A 401 -6.24 -14.32 -42.01
CA GLY A 401 -7.47 -14.19 -41.24
C GLY A 401 -7.80 -12.77 -40.74
N LYS A 402 -6.99 -11.75 -41.03
CA LYS A 402 -7.22 -10.36 -40.60
C LYS A 402 -7.61 -9.46 -41.77
N GLU A 403 -8.59 -8.59 -41.56
CA GLU A 403 -8.93 -7.51 -42.49
C GLU A 403 -7.76 -6.52 -42.58
N ILE A 404 -7.31 -6.25 -43.80
CA ILE A 404 -6.23 -5.30 -44.09
C ILE A 404 -6.72 -4.09 -44.89
N ASP A 405 -7.85 -4.21 -45.58
CA ASP A 405 -8.44 -3.13 -46.36
C ASP A 405 -9.90 -3.42 -46.75
N LYS A 406 -10.63 -2.41 -47.19
CA LYS A 406 -12.05 -2.52 -47.61
C LYS A 406 -12.42 -1.54 -48.73
N VAL A 407 -13.31 -1.94 -49.63
CA VAL A 407 -13.98 -1.08 -50.62
C VAL A 407 -15.48 -1.20 -50.44
N VAL A 408 -16.18 -0.07 -50.37
CA VAL A 408 -17.64 -0.01 -50.20
C VAL A 408 -18.24 0.69 -51.40
N GLY A 409 -19.26 0.08 -52.01
CA GLY A 409 -19.93 0.58 -53.21
C GLY A 409 -19.25 0.12 -54.50
N ALA A 410 -19.86 0.48 -55.65
CA ALA A 410 -19.38 0.12 -56.97
C ALA A 410 -18.23 1.02 -57.45
N ASP A 411 -17.10 0.96 -56.75
CA ASP A 411 -15.87 1.67 -57.11
C ASP A 411 -14.89 0.72 -57.83
N LYS A 412 -14.99 0.69 -59.16
CA LYS A 412 -14.10 -0.12 -60.01
C LYS A 412 -12.62 0.24 -59.81
N ASN A 413 -12.30 1.53 -59.85
CA ASN A 413 -10.91 1.99 -59.82
C ASN A 413 -10.28 1.75 -58.44
N GLY A 414 -11.04 1.98 -57.36
CA GLY A 414 -10.61 1.70 -56.00
C GLY A 414 -10.34 0.21 -55.76
N LEU A 415 -11.23 -0.67 -56.26
CA LEU A 415 -11.05 -2.11 -56.16
C LEU A 415 -9.78 -2.59 -56.89
N GLU A 416 -9.59 -2.18 -58.15
CA GLU A 416 -8.42 -2.54 -58.96
C GLU A 416 -7.12 -2.02 -58.32
N LYS A 417 -7.11 -0.77 -57.84
CA LYS A 417 -5.93 -0.15 -57.22
C LYS A 417 -5.52 -0.84 -55.93
N LYS A 418 -6.48 -1.11 -55.03
CA LYS A 418 -6.20 -1.80 -53.75
C LYS A 418 -5.75 -3.24 -53.98
N LEU A 419 -6.38 -3.94 -54.93
CA LEU A 419 -5.95 -5.27 -55.31
C LEU A 419 -4.51 -5.29 -55.85
N ALA A 420 -4.16 -4.36 -56.76
CA ALA A 420 -2.78 -4.27 -57.25
C ALA A 420 -1.77 -3.99 -56.12
N SER A 421 -2.12 -3.12 -55.16
CA SER A 421 -1.26 -2.78 -54.02
C SER A 421 -1.01 -3.96 -53.08
N HIS A 422 -2.03 -4.77 -52.81
CA HIS A 422 -1.94 -5.88 -51.87
C HIS A 422 -1.48 -7.19 -52.52
N ALA A 423 -1.81 -7.42 -53.80
CA ALA A 423 -1.38 -8.61 -54.53
C ALA A 423 0.10 -8.56 -54.96
N GLY A 424 0.69 -7.37 -55.14
CA GLY A 424 2.09 -7.19 -55.54
C GLY A 424 3.11 -7.26 -54.40
N LYS A 425 2.66 -7.32 -53.13
CA LYS A 425 3.50 -7.57 -51.95
C LYS A 425 3.51 -9.07 -51.67
N SER A 426 4.31 -9.81 -52.43
CA SER A 426 4.67 -11.19 -52.12
C SER A 426 6.15 -11.29 -51.79
#